data_AF-A0A9J8C3P8-F1
#
_entry.id   AF-A0A9J8C3P8-F1
#
_cell.length_a   1.000
_cell.length_b   1.000
_cell.length_c   1.000
_cell.angle_alpha   90.00
_cell.angle_beta   90.00
_cell.angle_gamma   90.00
#
_symmetry.space_group_name_H-M   'P 1'
#
loop_
_entity.id
_entity.type
_entity.pdbx_description
1 polymer ?
#
loop_
_entity_poly.entity_id
_entity_poly.type
_entity_poly.pdbx_seq_one_letter_code
_entity_poly.pdbx_strand_id
1 'polypeptide(L)'
;MCTKMRTFQPLAKGELKTEGFTVKSTMKNSVVVGPPAAGAFRERPAKPTAFRKFYERGDFPIALEHDSKGNRIAWKVEIEKLDYHHYLPLFFDGLCETVHPYEFFARQGIHDMLEHGGSKILPVIPQLIIPIKNALNTRSRQVICTTLKVLQHLVVSADMVGEALVPYYRQILPILNIFKNMNNAESSFRLELLATPELCRIEAWTPHDSKQKHIFAVHAQMANEALLPLQNILHIPHFFKSL
;
A
#
# COMPACT_ATOMS: atom_id res chain seq x y z
N MET A 1 12.17 21.65 14.39
CA MET A 1 11.53 22.66 15.26
C MET A 1 10.33 22.02 15.93
N CYS A 2 10.35 21.94 17.27
CA CYS A 2 9.36 21.23 18.09
C CYS A 2 8.09 22.07 18.24
N THR A 3 6.97 21.63 17.67
CA THR A 3 5.66 22.23 17.91
C THR A 3 5.13 21.71 19.24
N LYS A 4 5.34 22.47 20.32
CA LYS A 4 4.66 22.24 21.60
C LYS A 4 3.16 22.18 21.34
N MET A 5 2.55 21.03 21.61
CA MET A 5 1.10 20.93 21.71
C MET A 5 0.64 21.86 22.83
N ARG A 6 -0.11 22.92 22.50
CA ARG A 6 -0.79 23.73 23.50
C ARG A 6 -1.87 22.85 24.11
N THR A 7 -1.66 22.47 25.36
CA THR A 7 -2.66 21.84 26.20
C THR A 7 -3.90 22.75 26.28
N PHE A 8 -5.08 22.15 26.16
CA PHE A 8 -6.38 22.83 26.32
C PHE A 8 -6.44 23.37 27.75
N GLN A 9 -6.23 24.68 27.92
CA GLN A 9 -6.50 25.35 29.19
C GLN A 9 -8.01 25.59 29.32
N PRO A 10 -8.63 25.36 30.50
CA PRO A 10 -10.03 25.71 30.72
C PRO A 10 -10.22 27.23 30.58
N LEU A 11 -11.22 27.67 29.81
CA LEU A 11 -11.53 29.09 29.64
C LEU A 11 -11.91 29.74 30.97
N ALA A 12 -11.44 30.98 31.18
CA ALA A 12 -11.83 31.79 32.32
C ALA A 12 -13.30 32.24 32.17
N LYS A 13 -14.01 32.40 33.30
CA LYS A 13 -15.40 32.91 33.31
C LYS A 13 -15.45 34.29 32.64
N GLY A 14 -16.09 34.38 31.47
CA GLY A 14 -16.31 35.63 30.73
C GLY A 14 -15.77 35.68 29.30
N GLU A 15 -15.03 34.65 28.86
CA GLU A 15 -14.48 34.59 27.51
C GLU A 15 -15.48 34.05 26.47
N LEU A 16 -15.62 34.75 25.34
CA LEU A 16 -16.48 34.39 24.22
C LEU A 16 -15.70 33.54 23.22
N LYS A 17 -16.19 32.34 22.88
CA LYS A 17 -15.62 31.53 21.80
C LYS A 17 -16.02 32.11 20.45
N THR A 18 -15.04 32.30 19.56
CA THR A 18 -15.30 32.85 18.22
C THR A 18 -14.57 32.04 17.15
N GLU A 19 -15.13 31.99 15.96
CA GLU A 19 -14.43 31.47 14.79
C GLU A 19 -13.33 32.43 14.34
N GLY A 20 -12.27 31.90 13.76
CA GLY A 20 -11.21 32.71 13.15
C GLY A 20 -11.76 33.56 12.01
N PHE A 21 -11.05 34.64 11.68
CA PHE A 21 -11.40 35.53 10.57
C PHE A 21 -12.76 36.25 10.72
N THR A 22 -13.28 36.36 11.94
CA THR A 22 -14.51 37.10 12.26
C THR A 22 -14.21 38.41 12.99
N VAL A 23 -15.07 39.44 12.88
CA VAL A 23 -14.91 40.70 13.66
C VAL A 23 -14.90 40.45 15.17
N LYS A 24 -15.59 39.39 15.62
CA LYS A 24 -15.59 39.00 17.04
C LYS A 24 -14.24 38.43 17.49
N SER A 25 -13.43 37.87 16.58
CA SER A 25 -12.11 37.31 16.88
C SER A 25 -11.04 38.36 17.23
N THR A 26 -11.29 39.65 16.98
CA THR A 26 -10.40 40.75 17.35
C THR A 26 -10.78 41.42 18.68
N MET A 27 -11.86 40.96 19.34
CA MET A 27 -12.32 41.51 20.62
C MET A 27 -11.46 41.01 21.78
N LYS A 28 -11.21 41.88 22.77
CA LYS A 28 -10.33 41.61 23.93
C LYS A 28 -10.77 40.42 24.80
N ASN A 29 -12.05 40.04 24.76
CA ASN A 29 -12.61 38.92 25.54
C ASN A 29 -13.00 37.74 24.65
N SER A 30 -12.36 37.58 23.49
CA SER A 30 -12.64 36.50 22.56
C SER A 30 -11.48 35.49 22.50
N VAL A 31 -11.82 34.21 22.49
CA VAL A 31 -10.87 33.12 22.27
C VAL A 31 -11.22 32.48 20.93
N VAL A 32 -10.29 32.57 19.99
CA VAL A 32 -10.44 31.95 18.67
C VAL A 32 -10.29 30.45 18.80
N VAL A 33 -11.35 29.72 18.44
CA VAL A 33 -11.30 28.26 18.37
C VAL A 33 -10.44 27.87 17.17
N GLY A 34 -9.45 27.01 17.39
CA GLY A 34 -8.63 26.48 16.30
C GLY A 34 -9.48 25.74 15.25
N PRO A 35 -8.99 25.60 14.02
CA PRO A 35 -9.71 24.86 12.98
C PRO A 35 -9.99 23.41 13.45
N PRO A 36 -11.09 22.79 12.99
CA PRO A 36 -11.39 21.40 13.34
C PRO A 36 -10.27 20.48 12.85
N ALA A 37 -10.05 19.37 13.56
CA ALA A 37 -9.07 18.38 13.17
C ALA A 37 -9.38 17.83 11.77
N ALA A 38 -8.42 17.97 10.83
CA ALA A 38 -8.59 17.56 9.44
C ALA A 38 -8.84 16.05 9.25
N GLY A 39 -8.55 15.23 10.27
CA GLY A 39 -8.81 13.78 10.23
C GLY A 39 -8.04 13.03 9.13
N ALA A 40 -6.94 13.59 8.64
CA ALA A 40 -6.18 13.05 7.51
C ALA A 40 -5.66 11.61 7.75
N PHE A 41 -5.36 11.26 9.01
CA PHE A 41 -4.86 9.95 9.41
C PHE A 41 -5.91 9.04 10.02
N ARG A 42 -7.15 9.51 10.18
CA ARG A 42 -8.22 8.71 10.78
C ARG A 42 -8.57 7.57 9.82
N GLU A 43 -8.57 6.34 10.34
CA GLU A 43 -9.03 5.16 9.61
C GLU A 43 -10.46 5.36 9.10
N ARG A 44 -10.73 4.78 7.94
CA ARG A 44 -12.02 4.85 7.25
C ARG A 44 -12.55 3.42 7.11
N PRO A 45 -13.84 3.19 7.40
CA PRO A 45 -14.43 1.87 7.24
C PRO A 45 -14.35 1.43 5.78
N ALA A 46 -13.97 0.17 5.57
CA ALA A 46 -14.02 -0.45 4.25
C ALA A 46 -15.49 -0.61 3.80
N LYS A 47 -15.70 -0.53 2.49
CA LYS A 47 -17.00 -0.92 1.91
C LYS A 47 -17.12 -2.44 1.94
N PRO A 48 -18.35 -3.00 1.96
CA PRO A 48 -18.54 -4.43 1.79
C PRO A 48 -17.90 -4.91 0.48
N THR A 49 -17.03 -5.91 0.55
CA THR A 49 -16.31 -6.44 -0.61
C THR A 49 -17.18 -7.42 -1.39
N ALA A 50 -16.97 -7.48 -2.71
CA ALA A 50 -17.45 -8.57 -3.55
C ALA A 50 -16.75 -9.88 -3.16
N PHE A 51 -15.47 -9.82 -2.74
CA PHE A 51 -14.73 -10.98 -2.23
C PHE A 51 -15.50 -11.73 -1.15
N ARG A 52 -15.94 -11.04 -0.08
CA ARG A 52 -16.64 -11.69 1.03
C ARG A 52 -17.93 -12.36 0.57
N LYS A 53 -18.69 -11.73 -0.32
CA LYS A 53 -19.94 -12.29 -0.88
C LYS A 53 -19.69 -13.56 -1.69
N PHE A 54 -18.66 -13.57 -2.53
CA PHE A 54 -18.29 -14.74 -3.33
C PHE A 54 -17.75 -15.88 -2.46
N TYR A 55 -17.00 -15.55 -1.41
CA TYR A 55 -16.53 -16.52 -0.43
C TYR A 55 -17.70 -17.19 0.30
N GLU A 56 -18.64 -16.42 0.82
CA GLU A 56 -19.82 -16.93 1.54
C GLU A 56 -20.74 -17.77 0.66
N ARG A 57 -20.79 -17.49 -0.65
CA ARG A 57 -21.52 -18.30 -1.63
C ARG A 57 -20.82 -19.61 -2.00
N GLY A 58 -19.51 -19.71 -1.75
CA GLY A 58 -18.70 -20.85 -2.16
C GLY A 58 -18.29 -20.82 -3.63
N ASP A 59 -18.33 -19.65 -4.27
CA ASP A 59 -18.04 -19.46 -5.70
C ASP A 59 -16.53 -19.51 -6.01
N PHE A 60 -15.66 -19.40 -4.99
CA PHE A 60 -14.23 -19.48 -5.21
C PHE A 60 -13.74 -20.92 -5.42
N PRO A 61 -12.80 -21.14 -6.37
CA PRO A 61 -12.15 -22.44 -6.59
C PRO A 61 -11.04 -22.71 -5.56
N ILE A 62 -11.27 -22.37 -4.28
CA ILE A 62 -10.30 -22.53 -3.19
C ILE A 62 -10.91 -23.30 -2.01
N ALA A 63 -10.06 -23.98 -1.26
CA ALA A 63 -10.41 -24.68 -0.02
C ALA A 63 -9.30 -24.50 1.02
N LEU A 64 -9.63 -24.65 2.30
CA LEU A 64 -8.64 -24.66 3.37
C LEU A 64 -7.91 -26.01 3.39
N GLU A 65 -6.60 -26.01 3.24
CA GLU A 65 -5.77 -27.19 3.44
C GLU A 65 -4.97 -27.04 4.74
N HIS A 66 -5.14 -28.00 5.63
CA HIS A 66 -4.33 -28.10 6.84
C HIS A 66 -3.16 -29.02 6.56
N ASP A 67 -1.98 -28.45 6.35
CA ASP A 67 -0.73 -29.20 6.34
C ASP A 67 -0.07 -29.10 7.71
N SER A 68 0.63 -30.15 8.10
CA SER A 68 1.56 -30.20 9.23
C SER A 68 2.59 -29.05 9.28
N LYS A 69 2.85 -28.38 8.15
CA LYS A 69 3.76 -27.21 8.03
C LYS A 69 3.06 -25.85 8.15
N GLY A 70 1.73 -25.80 8.24
CA GLY A 70 0.95 -24.57 8.33
C GLY A 70 -0.28 -24.56 7.42
N ASN A 71 -1.07 -23.49 7.51
CA ASN A 71 -2.27 -23.32 6.69
C ASN A 71 -1.86 -22.93 5.25
N ARG A 72 -2.36 -23.68 4.27
CA ARG A 72 -2.26 -23.35 2.84
C ARG A 72 -3.67 -23.34 2.24
N ILE A 73 -3.82 -22.67 1.11
CA ILE A 73 -5.06 -22.79 0.32
C ILE A 73 -4.84 -23.87 -0.74
N ALA A 74 -5.79 -24.79 -0.86
CA ALA A 74 -5.83 -25.75 -1.94
C ALA A 74 -6.71 -25.20 -3.06
N TRP A 75 -6.18 -25.14 -4.27
CA TRP A 75 -6.92 -24.74 -5.46
C TRP A 75 -7.66 -25.94 -6.04
N LYS A 76 -8.97 -25.81 -6.23
CA LYS A 76 -9.82 -26.85 -6.87
C LYS A 76 -9.60 -26.92 -8.38
N VAL A 77 -9.07 -25.84 -8.95
CA VAL A 77 -8.77 -25.69 -10.38
C VAL A 77 -7.35 -25.16 -10.50
N GLU A 78 -6.56 -25.72 -11.41
CA GLU A 78 -5.21 -25.23 -11.73
C GLU A 78 -5.22 -23.72 -12.02
N ILE A 79 -4.29 -22.99 -11.40
CA ILE A 79 -4.24 -21.52 -11.44
C ILE A 79 -4.08 -21.02 -12.88
N GLU A 80 -3.32 -21.74 -13.69
CA GLU A 80 -3.03 -21.45 -15.09
C GLU A 80 -4.30 -21.49 -15.96
N LYS A 81 -5.33 -22.24 -15.54
CA LYS A 81 -6.61 -22.38 -16.25
C LYS A 81 -7.68 -21.37 -15.81
N LEU A 82 -7.45 -20.61 -14.73
CA LEU A 82 -8.42 -19.63 -14.22
C LEU A 82 -8.60 -18.42 -15.15
N ASP A 83 -9.79 -17.83 -15.17
CA ASP A 83 -9.98 -16.53 -15.83
C ASP A 83 -9.50 -15.38 -14.93
N TYR A 84 -8.37 -14.77 -15.31
CA TYR A 84 -7.75 -13.69 -14.54
C TYR A 84 -8.56 -12.39 -14.59
N HIS A 85 -9.36 -12.16 -15.64
CA HIS A 85 -10.23 -10.97 -15.70
C HIS A 85 -11.34 -11.04 -14.66
N HIS A 86 -11.78 -12.26 -14.30
CA HIS A 86 -12.80 -12.48 -13.30
C HIS A 86 -12.20 -12.57 -11.88
N TYR A 87 -11.24 -13.48 -11.67
CA TYR A 87 -10.82 -13.84 -10.32
C TYR A 87 -9.80 -12.87 -9.72
N LEU A 88 -8.82 -12.37 -10.49
CA LEU A 88 -7.76 -11.55 -9.91
C LEU A 88 -8.31 -10.23 -9.32
N PRO A 89 -9.21 -9.48 -10.00
CA PRO A 89 -9.84 -8.31 -9.40
C PRO A 89 -10.68 -8.64 -8.16
N LEU A 90 -11.36 -9.79 -8.13
CA LEU A 90 -12.13 -10.23 -6.96
C LEU A 90 -11.22 -10.49 -5.75
N PHE A 91 -10.07 -11.15 -5.95
CA PHE A 91 -9.09 -11.34 -4.89
C PHE A 91 -8.50 -10.01 -4.41
N PHE A 92 -8.17 -9.09 -5.34
CA PHE A 92 -7.69 -7.75 -4.99
C PHE A 92 -8.72 -6.89 -4.23
N ASP A 93 -10.02 -7.07 -4.49
CA ASP A 93 -11.08 -6.42 -3.70
C ASP A 93 -11.05 -6.89 -2.22
N GLY A 94 -10.62 -8.13 -1.99
CA GLY A 94 -10.38 -8.71 -0.68
C GLY A 94 -9.21 -8.09 0.10
N LEU A 95 -8.40 -7.19 -0.49
CA LEU A 95 -7.33 -6.48 0.24
C LEU A 95 -7.84 -5.64 1.42
N CYS A 96 -9.11 -5.23 1.38
CA CYS A 96 -9.75 -4.48 2.46
C CYS A 96 -10.17 -5.37 3.64
N GLU A 97 -10.13 -6.70 3.49
CA GLU A 97 -10.53 -7.65 4.53
C GLU A 97 -9.47 -7.74 5.63
N THR A 98 -9.92 -7.67 6.88
CA THR A 98 -9.07 -7.78 8.09
C THR A 98 -9.53 -8.87 9.03
N VAL A 99 -10.60 -9.58 8.67
CA VAL A 99 -11.26 -10.58 9.52
C VAL A 99 -10.93 -11.97 8.99
N HIS A 100 -10.52 -12.87 9.89
CA HIS A 100 -10.34 -14.28 9.56
C HIS A 100 -11.71 -14.96 9.31
N PRO A 101 -11.87 -15.83 8.30
CA PRO A 101 -10.83 -16.37 7.41
C PRO A 101 -10.56 -15.54 6.14
N TYR A 102 -11.37 -14.51 5.87
CA TYR A 102 -11.38 -13.78 4.61
C TYR A 102 -10.02 -13.15 4.25
N GLU A 103 -9.37 -12.50 5.22
CA GLU A 103 -8.06 -11.87 4.97
C GLU A 103 -6.98 -12.88 4.55
N PHE A 104 -7.03 -14.11 5.08
CA PHE A 104 -6.07 -15.16 4.77
C PHE A 104 -6.25 -15.66 3.35
N PHE A 105 -7.48 -15.99 2.96
CA PHE A 105 -7.80 -16.43 1.60
C PHE A 105 -7.54 -15.36 0.56
N ALA A 106 -7.89 -14.10 0.85
CA ALA A 106 -7.62 -12.99 -0.06
C ALA A 106 -6.11 -12.86 -0.32
N ARG A 107 -5.30 -12.79 0.75
CA ARG A 107 -3.85 -12.60 0.64
C ARG A 107 -3.14 -13.77 -0.03
N GLN A 108 -3.46 -15.00 0.37
CA GLN A 108 -2.84 -16.18 -0.22
C GLN A 108 -3.28 -16.36 -1.67
N GLY A 109 -4.55 -16.11 -1.99
CA GLY A 109 -5.06 -16.19 -3.35
C GLY A 109 -4.38 -15.19 -4.29
N ILE A 110 -4.19 -13.94 -3.85
CA ILE A 110 -3.41 -12.96 -4.61
C ILE A 110 -1.99 -13.45 -4.84
N HIS A 111 -1.31 -13.91 -3.79
CA HIS A 111 0.06 -14.37 -3.89
C HIS A 111 0.21 -15.50 -4.91
N ASP A 112 -0.61 -16.55 -4.81
CA ASP A 112 -0.52 -17.71 -5.70
C ASP A 112 -0.85 -17.34 -7.17
N MET A 113 -1.82 -16.46 -7.39
CA MET A 113 -2.18 -15.98 -8.73
C MET A 113 -1.12 -15.05 -9.35
N LEU A 114 -0.43 -14.24 -8.54
CA LEU A 114 0.67 -13.43 -9.07
C LEU A 114 1.89 -14.28 -9.38
N GLU A 115 2.16 -15.30 -8.58
CA GLU A 115 3.29 -16.21 -8.77
C GLU A 115 3.16 -17.08 -10.04
N HIS A 116 1.94 -17.57 -10.33
CA HIS A 116 1.69 -18.51 -11.43
C HIS A 116 0.94 -17.89 -12.62
N GLY A 117 0.67 -16.58 -12.59
CA GLY A 117 -0.16 -15.91 -13.60
C GLY A 117 0.56 -15.57 -14.90
N GLY A 118 1.86 -15.28 -14.83
CA GLY A 118 2.68 -14.93 -15.99
C GLY A 118 2.04 -13.86 -16.90
N SER A 119 1.95 -14.15 -18.19
CA SER A 119 1.43 -13.21 -19.21
C SER A 119 -0.05 -12.84 -19.05
N LYS A 120 -0.81 -13.52 -18.18
CA LYS A 120 -2.24 -13.26 -17.93
C LYS A 120 -2.47 -12.08 -16.97
N ILE A 121 -1.43 -11.63 -16.28
CA ILE A 121 -1.51 -10.53 -15.29
C ILE A 121 -1.59 -9.17 -16.00
N LEU A 122 -0.72 -8.95 -17.00
CA LEU A 122 -0.59 -7.68 -17.70
C LEU A 122 -1.92 -7.11 -18.27
N PRO A 123 -2.77 -7.91 -18.94
CA PRO A 123 -4.07 -7.42 -19.45
C PRO A 123 -5.05 -6.97 -18.37
N VAL A 124 -4.87 -7.43 -17.12
CA VAL A 124 -5.82 -7.21 -16.03
C VAL A 124 -5.46 -5.99 -15.19
N ILE A 125 -4.25 -5.42 -15.34
CA ILE A 125 -3.77 -4.24 -14.58
C ILE A 125 -4.80 -3.11 -14.46
N PRO A 126 -5.50 -2.67 -15.53
CA PRO A 126 -6.49 -1.59 -15.41
C PRO A 126 -7.63 -1.89 -14.42
N GLN A 127 -7.99 -3.17 -14.25
CA GLN A 127 -9.06 -3.62 -13.35
C GLN A 127 -8.61 -3.65 -11.88
N LEU A 128 -7.30 -3.76 -11.62
CA LEU A 128 -6.75 -3.83 -10.26
C LEU A 128 -6.64 -2.45 -9.58
N ILE A 129 -6.64 -1.37 -10.37
CA ILE A 129 -6.39 -0.01 -9.88
C ILE A 129 -7.45 0.43 -8.86
N ILE A 130 -8.73 0.14 -9.10
CA ILE A 130 -9.82 0.53 -8.20
C ILE A 130 -9.73 -0.25 -6.87
N PRO A 131 -9.61 -1.59 -6.84
CA PRO A 131 -9.37 -2.34 -5.61
C PRO A 131 -8.17 -1.84 -4.81
N ILE A 132 -7.01 -1.62 -5.45
CA ILE A 132 -5.79 -1.10 -4.79
C ILE A 132 -6.07 0.26 -4.16
N LYS A 133 -6.68 1.17 -4.92
CA LYS A 133 -7.04 2.50 -4.43
C LYS A 133 -8.00 2.41 -3.25
N ASN A 134 -9.00 1.52 -3.30
CA ASN A 134 -9.97 1.35 -2.22
C ASN A 134 -9.28 0.85 -0.94
N ALA A 135 -8.40 -0.15 -1.04
CA ALA A 135 -7.65 -0.69 0.07
C ALA A 135 -6.76 0.37 0.74
N LEU A 136 -5.99 1.13 -0.05
CA LEU A 136 -5.17 2.23 0.49
C LEU A 136 -6.04 3.31 1.15
N ASN A 137 -7.20 3.63 0.58
CA ASN A 137 -8.11 4.64 1.11
C ASN A 137 -8.78 4.27 2.43
N THR A 138 -8.71 3.01 2.88
CA THR A 138 -9.13 2.63 4.24
C THR A 138 -8.32 3.35 5.31
N ARG A 139 -7.10 3.80 4.98
CA ARG A 139 -6.16 4.42 5.93
C ARG A 139 -5.79 3.52 7.11
N SER A 140 -6.16 2.23 7.05
CA SER A 140 -5.74 1.26 8.04
C SER A 140 -4.30 0.86 7.78
N ARG A 141 -3.47 0.95 8.82
CA ARG A 141 -2.04 0.65 8.70
C ARG A 141 -1.80 -0.79 8.24
N GLN A 142 -2.55 -1.74 8.78
CA GLN A 142 -2.47 -3.15 8.40
C GLN A 142 -2.78 -3.35 6.92
N VAL A 143 -3.87 -2.76 6.43
CA VAL A 143 -4.30 -2.87 5.02
C VAL A 143 -3.30 -2.21 4.09
N ILE A 144 -2.80 -1.01 4.42
CA ILE A 144 -1.79 -0.30 3.61
C ILE A 144 -0.52 -1.15 3.48
N CYS A 145 -0.02 -1.69 4.58
CA CYS A 145 1.19 -2.51 4.57
C CYS A 145 1.02 -3.78 3.73
N THR A 146 -0.11 -4.46 3.84
CA THR A 146 -0.41 -5.64 3.02
C THR A 146 -0.51 -5.26 1.54
N THR A 147 -1.20 -4.15 1.22
CA THR A 147 -1.36 -3.67 -0.15
C THR A 147 -0.03 -3.29 -0.79
N LEU A 148 0.89 -2.67 -0.03
CA LEU A 148 2.23 -2.34 -0.52
C LEU A 148 3.06 -3.59 -0.84
N LYS A 149 2.98 -4.63 -0.01
CA LYS A 149 3.65 -5.92 -0.29
C LYS A 149 3.09 -6.58 -1.56
N VAL A 150 1.78 -6.55 -1.72
CA VAL A 150 1.11 -7.05 -2.94
C VAL A 150 1.52 -6.24 -4.17
N LEU A 151 1.64 -4.92 -4.06
CA LEU A 151 2.13 -4.07 -5.15
C LEU A 151 3.56 -4.40 -5.55
N GLN A 152 4.45 -4.70 -4.59
CA GLN A 152 5.82 -5.15 -4.88
C GLN A 152 5.81 -6.46 -5.66
N HIS A 153 5.04 -7.46 -5.20
CA HIS A 153 4.89 -8.74 -5.89
C HIS A 153 4.29 -8.57 -7.29
N LEU A 154 3.28 -7.71 -7.45
CA LEU A 154 2.64 -7.42 -8.73
C LEU A 154 3.65 -6.89 -9.77
N VAL A 155 4.51 -5.94 -9.40
CA VAL A 155 5.46 -5.33 -10.33
C VAL A 155 6.51 -6.33 -10.84
N VAL A 156 6.87 -7.33 -10.03
CA VAL A 156 7.85 -8.37 -10.40
C VAL A 156 7.20 -9.64 -10.98
N SER A 157 5.87 -9.74 -10.95
CA SER A 157 5.14 -10.96 -11.34
C SER A 157 5.16 -11.29 -12.84
N ALA A 158 5.31 -10.29 -13.70
CA ALA A 158 5.38 -10.48 -15.15
C ALA A 158 6.03 -9.29 -15.88
N ASP A 159 6.51 -9.54 -17.10
CA ASP A 159 7.08 -8.51 -17.96
C ASP A 159 6.09 -7.37 -18.22
N MET A 160 6.62 -6.15 -18.32
CA MET A 160 5.88 -4.92 -18.63
C MET A 160 4.81 -4.48 -17.59
N VAL A 161 4.60 -5.24 -16.50
CA VAL A 161 3.59 -4.87 -15.48
C VAL A 161 3.92 -3.53 -14.82
N GLY A 162 5.20 -3.29 -14.48
CA GLY A 162 5.64 -2.01 -13.93
C GLY A 162 5.37 -0.82 -14.87
N GLU A 163 5.59 -0.99 -16.17
CA GLU A 163 5.32 0.05 -17.18
C GLU A 163 3.81 0.30 -17.32
N ALA A 164 3.01 -0.77 -17.33
CA ALA A 164 1.56 -0.68 -17.40
C ALA A 164 0.93 0.03 -16.19
N LEU A 165 1.63 0.08 -15.04
CA LEU A 165 1.17 0.78 -13.83
C LEU A 165 1.42 2.29 -13.86
N VAL A 166 2.37 2.78 -14.67
CA VAL A 166 2.78 4.20 -14.72
C VAL A 166 1.60 5.18 -14.91
N PRO A 167 0.64 4.93 -15.83
CA PRO A 167 -0.50 5.83 -16.02
C PRO A 167 -1.38 6.01 -14.76
N TYR A 168 -1.31 5.07 -13.82
CA TYR A 168 -2.18 4.99 -12.66
C TYR A 168 -1.55 5.52 -11.36
N TYR A 169 -0.27 5.92 -11.37
CA TYR A 169 0.41 6.46 -10.19
C TYR A 169 -0.32 7.66 -9.56
N ARG A 170 -0.92 8.52 -10.37
CA ARG A 170 -1.73 9.65 -9.88
C ARG A 170 -2.92 9.22 -9.00
N GLN A 171 -3.41 7.99 -9.16
CA GLN A 171 -4.53 7.46 -8.37
C GLN A 171 -4.07 6.78 -7.08
N ILE A 172 -2.86 6.20 -7.07
CA ILE A 172 -2.34 5.35 -5.98
C ILE A 172 -1.47 6.17 -5.01
N LEU A 173 -0.52 6.96 -5.54
CA LEU A 173 0.49 7.67 -4.76
C LEU A 173 -0.04 8.71 -3.76
N PRO A 174 -1.16 9.45 -4.01
CA PRO A 174 -1.62 10.47 -3.07
C PRO A 174 -1.85 9.96 -1.65
N ILE A 175 -2.36 8.73 -1.49
CA ILE A 175 -2.59 8.14 -0.17
C ILE A 175 -1.26 7.82 0.51
N LEU A 176 -0.30 7.23 -0.21
CA LEU A 176 1.02 6.86 0.33
C LEU A 176 1.79 8.09 0.84
N ASN A 177 1.66 9.23 0.17
CA ASN A 177 2.30 10.48 0.57
C ASN A 177 1.80 11.00 1.94
N ILE A 178 0.59 10.65 2.36
CA ILE A 178 0.08 10.98 3.71
C ILE A 178 0.89 10.23 4.77
N PHE A 179 1.21 8.96 4.54
CA PHE A 179 1.82 8.05 5.52
C PHE A 179 3.34 7.95 5.46
N LYS A 180 4.00 8.63 4.50
CA LYS A 180 5.44 8.49 4.22
C LYS A 180 6.37 8.73 5.42
N ASN A 181 5.96 9.57 6.37
CA ASN A 181 6.78 9.97 7.52
C ASN A 181 6.42 9.20 8.83
N MET A 182 5.58 8.17 8.76
CA MET A 182 5.08 7.44 9.95
C MET A 182 5.96 6.24 10.36
N ASN A 183 7.24 6.23 9.96
CA ASN A 183 8.20 5.20 10.35
C ASN A 183 8.66 5.42 11.80
N ASN A 184 7.88 4.93 12.77
CA ASN A 184 8.30 4.87 14.17
C ASN A 184 9.17 3.62 14.40
N ALA A 185 10.26 3.79 15.15
CA ALA A 185 11.31 2.79 15.44
C ALA A 185 10.88 1.52 16.21
N GLU A 186 9.60 1.39 16.57
CA GLU A 186 9.06 0.34 17.46
C GLU A 186 7.95 -0.51 16.79
N SER A 187 7.65 -0.27 15.52
CA SER A 187 6.87 -1.24 14.77
C SER A 187 7.81 -2.30 14.25
N SER A 188 7.50 -3.59 14.49
CA SER A 188 8.09 -4.81 13.91
C SER A 188 7.94 -4.85 12.37
N PHE A 189 8.41 -3.78 11.75
CA PHE A 189 8.27 -3.34 10.39
C PHE A 189 9.65 -2.82 10.01
N ARG A 190 10.60 -3.75 9.96
CA ARG A 190 11.72 -3.57 9.06
C ARG A 190 11.13 -3.53 7.65
N LEU A 191 10.99 -2.33 7.12
CA LEU A 191 11.01 -2.08 5.67
C LEU A 191 12.40 -2.39 5.06
N GLU A 192 13.29 -3.07 5.80
CA GLU A 192 14.55 -3.63 5.29
C GLU A 192 14.35 -4.80 4.33
N LEU A 193 13.14 -5.33 4.16
CA LEU A 193 12.84 -6.24 3.05
C LEU A 193 12.57 -5.48 1.73
N LEU A 194 13.35 -4.44 1.47
CA LEU A 194 13.54 -3.84 0.15
C LEU A 194 14.96 -4.08 -0.38
N ALA A 195 15.79 -4.81 0.38
CA ALA A 195 17.12 -5.23 -0.01
C ALA A 195 17.32 -6.72 0.34
N THR A 196 16.57 -7.61 -0.32
CA THR A 196 16.90 -9.05 -0.34
C THR A 196 17.82 -9.38 -1.51
N PRO A 197 18.60 -10.47 -1.43
CA PRO A 197 19.71 -10.78 -2.36
C PRO A 197 19.31 -11.00 -3.84
N GLU A 198 18.02 -10.95 -4.18
CA GLU A 198 17.58 -10.98 -5.57
C GLU A 198 17.98 -9.71 -6.34
N LEU A 199 18.17 -8.58 -5.65
CA LEU A 199 18.81 -7.40 -6.22
C LEU A 199 20.27 -7.67 -6.68
N CYS A 200 21.02 -8.53 -5.97
CA CYS A 200 22.38 -8.89 -6.39
C CYS A 200 22.41 -9.86 -7.58
N ARG A 201 21.32 -10.58 -7.86
CA ARG A 201 21.23 -11.44 -9.06
C ARG A 201 20.86 -10.62 -10.31
N ILE A 202 20.28 -9.43 -10.13
CA ILE A 202 20.01 -8.46 -11.20
C ILE A 202 21.28 -7.66 -11.57
N GLU A 203 22.21 -7.43 -10.62
CA GLU A 203 23.48 -6.75 -10.90
C GLU A 203 24.49 -7.59 -11.71
N ALA A 204 24.27 -8.90 -11.85
CA ALA A 204 25.09 -9.77 -12.72
C ALA A 204 24.55 -9.88 -14.17
N TRP A 205 23.50 -9.13 -14.53
CA TRP A 205 22.94 -9.15 -15.88
C TRP A 205 23.46 -7.96 -16.69
N THR A 206 24.46 -8.20 -17.52
CA THR A 206 24.99 -7.19 -18.45
C THR A 206 23.93 -6.88 -19.54
N PRO A 207 23.47 -5.63 -19.70
CA PRO A 207 22.36 -5.33 -20.59
C PRO A 207 22.85 -5.15 -22.03
N HIS A 208 22.37 -5.99 -22.95
CA HIS A 208 22.62 -5.82 -24.39
C HIS A 208 21.44 -5.18 -25.14
N ASP A 209 20.37 -4.78 -24.45
CA ASP A 209 19.14 -4.24 -25.06
C ASP A 209 18.74 -2.87 -24.47
N SER A 210 18.44 -1.92 -25.36
CA SER A 210 17.97 -0.56 -25.08
C SER A 210 16.62 -0.52 -24.35
N LYS A 211 15.84 -1.61 -24.33
CA LYS A 211 14.57 -1.73 -23.57
C LYS A 211 14.77 -1.75 -22.05
N GLN A 212 15.87 -2.31 -21.54
CA GLN A 212 16.11 -2.46 -20.09
C GLN A 212 16.60 -1.19 -19.39
N LYS A 213 17.06 -0.18 -20.14
CA LYS A 213 17.39 1.14 -19.58
C LYS A 213 16.14 1.88 -19.08
N HIS A 214 14.96 1.59 -19.64
CA HIS A 214 13.71 2.25 -19.28
C HIS A 214 13.06 1.65 -18.03
N ILE A 215 13.16 0.33 -17.84
CA ILE A 215 12.75 -0.36 -16.60
C ILE A 215 13.57 0.14 -15.41
N PHE A 216 14.89 0.31 -15.59
CA PHE A 216 15.74 0.97 -14.60
C PHE A 216 15.31 2.41 -14.33
N ALA A 217 14.86 3.17 -15.33
CA ALA A 217 14.37 4.53 -15.14
C ALA A 217 13.02 4.58 -14.40
N VAL A 218 12.09 3.65 -14.65
CA VAL A 218 10.80 3.58 -13.94
C VAL A 218 10.99 3.09 -12.50
N HIS A 219 11.86 2.11 -12.28
CA HIS A 219 12.22 1.64 -10.94
C HIS A 219 13.02 2.71 -10.20
N ALA A 220 13.95 3.40 -10.87
CA ALA A 220 14.67 4.55 -10.34
C ALA A 220 13.82 5.81 -10.23
N GLN A 221 12.62 5.90 -10.82
CA GLN A 221 11.72 7.05 -10.67
C GLN A 221 10.66 6.81 -9.61
N MET A 222 10.17 5.56 -9.46
CA MET A 222 9.49 5.14 -8.24
C MET A 222 10.44 5.19 -7.04
N ALA A 223 11.72 4.82 -7.22
CA ALA A 223 12.75 4.97 -6.21
C ALA A 223 13.30 6.41 -6.09
N ASN A 224 13.38 7.23 -7.13
CA ASN A 224 13.82 8.62 -6.93
C ASN A 224 12.70 9.48 -6.35
N GLU A 225 11.44 9.31 -6.74
CA GLU A 225 10.35 10.13 -6.23
C GLU A 225 9.76 9.58 -4.91
N ALA A 226 9.91 8.28 -4.61
CA ALA A 226 9.51 7.69 -3.33
C ALA A 226 10.66 7.27 -2.40
N LEU A 227 11.88 7.00 -2.91
CA LEU A 227 13.08 6.57 -2.15
C LEU A 227 14.27 7.58 -2.10
N LEU A 228 14.34 8.70 -2.85
CA LEU A 228 15.38 9.74 -2.56
C LEU A 228 15.20 10.44 -1.20
N PRO A 229 13.98 10.60 -0.67
CA PRO A 229 13.82 10.97 0.74
C PRO A 229 14.23 9.85 1.71
N LEU A 230 14.32 8.59 1.25
CA LEU A 230 14.74 7.43 2.03
C LEU A 230 16.26 7.22 2.03
N GLN A 231 16.98 7.66 0.99
CA GLN A 231 18.45 7.57 0.93
C GLN A 231 19.16 8.70 1.71
N ASN A 232 18.59 9.90 1.81
CA ASN A 232 19.22 11.03 2.51
C ASN A 232 19.09 11.01 4.05
N ILE A 233 18.45 9.99 4.63
CA ILE A 233 18.26 9.86 6.09
C ILE A 233 19.05 8.67 6.67
N LEU A 234 19.60 7.80 5.83
CA LEU A 234 20.45 6.71 6.24
C LEU A 234 21.92 7.15 6.18
N HIS A 235 22.44 7.65 7.30
CA HIS A 235 23.88 7.78 7.54
C HIS A 235 24.51 6.37 7.60
N ILE A 236 24.67 5.72 6.45
CA ILE A 236 25.40 4.45 6.32
C ILE A 236 26.85 4.79 5.96
N PRO A 237 27.81 4.59 6.87
CA PRO A 237 29.21 4.79 6.54
C PRO A 237 29.69 3.68 5.60
N HIS A 238 30.27 4.08 4.47
CA HIS A 238 31.21 3.32 3.64
C HIS A 238 30.78 1.90 3.19
N PHE A 239 30.15 1.79 2.03
CA PHE A 239 30.22 0.55 1.23
C PHE A 239 30.31 0.78 -0.30
N PHE A 240 30.72 1.97 -0.75
CA PHE A 240 30.91 2.29 -2.19
C PHE A 240 32.32 2.81 -2.52
N LYS A 241 33.35 2.27 -1.86
CA LYS A 241 34.74 2.38 -2.33
C LYS A 241 35.37 0.99 -2.45
N SER A 242 35.05 0.32 -3.55
CA SER A 242 35.96 -0.49 -4.37
C SER A 242 35.10 -1.44 -5.18
N LEU A 243 34.80 -1.03 -6.41
CA LEU A 243 34.62 -1.82 -7.63
C LEU A 243 34.23 -0.83 -8.74
#